data_AF-A0A9D4SWM4-F1
#
_entry.id   AF-A0A9D4SWM4-F1
#
_cell.length_a   1.000
_cell.length_b   1.000
_cell.length_c   1.000
_cell.angle_alpha   90.00
_cell.angle_beta   90.00
_cell.angle_gamma   90.00
#
_symmetry.space_group_name_H-M   'P 1'
#
loop_
_entity.id
_entity.type
_entity.pdbx_description
1 polymer ?
#
loop_
_entity_poly.entity_id
_entity_poly.type
_entity_poly.pdbx_seq_one_letter_code
_entity_poly.pdbx_strand_id
1 'polypeptide(L)'
;MSGAARPGTLTAIMGPSGAGKTTLLNLLSGFYDTGYEGEVQINGYVRSPRLFTKQSCYVMQQDRLSPTLTVQEALTMSVELRMPLLDKVSKMEKVRTTA
;
A
#
# COMPACT_ATOMS: atom_id res chain seq x y z
N MET A 1 19.27 1.88 10.29
CA MET A 1 18.20 1.09 10.94
C MET A 1 18.07 -0.21 10.16
N SER A 2 17.96 -1.35 10.85
CA SER A 2 17.78 -2.67 10.21
C SER A 2 16.60 -3.41 10.85
N GLY A 3 15.97 -4.29 10.09
CA GLY A 3 14.81 -5.07 10.53
C GLY A 3 14.33 -6.00 9.43
N ALA A 4 13.50 -6.99 9.80
CA ALA A 4 12.89 -7.92 8.86
C ALA A 4 11.43 -8.18 9.26
N ALA A 5 10.56 -8.33 8.28
CA ALA A 5 9.17 -8.76 8.45
C ALA A 5 9.00 -10.13 7.79
N ARG A 6 8.36 -11.07 8.49
CA ARG A 6 8.15 -12.43 7.98
C ARG A 6 6.72 -12.59 7.47
N PRO A 7 6.49 -13.40 6.41
CA PRO A 7 5.14 -13.74 5.97
C PRO A 7 4.29 -14.29 7.13
N GLY A 8 3.02 -13.88 7.20
CA GLY A 8 2.09 -14.34 8.23
C GLY A 8 2.27 -13.69 9.61
N THR A 9 3.14 -12.68 9.74
CA THR A 9 3.38 -11.98 11.01
C THR A 9 2.92 -10.52 10.95
N LEU A 10 2.52 -9.98 12.10
CA LEU A 10 2.26 -8.56 12.28
C LEU A 10 3.52 -7.88 12.86
N THR A 11 4.18 -7.04 12.07
CA THR A 11 5.33 -6.26 12.52
C THR A 11 4.87 -4.85 12.91
N ALA A 12 5.19 -4.42 14.13
CA ALA A 12 4.88 -3.08 14.63
C ALA A 12 6.13 -2.20 14.72
N ILE A 13 6.01 -0.93 14.33
CA ILE A 13 7.04 0.10 14.53
C ILE A 13 6.54 1.05 15.61
N MET A 14 7.24 1.12 16.74
CA MET A 14 6.87 1.92 17.90
C MET A 14 7.94 2.97 18.24
N GLY A 15 7.52 4.07 18.84
CA GLY A 15 8.42 5.17 19.24
C GLY A 15 7.69 6.50 19.43
N PRO A 16 8.34 7.51 20.02
CA PRO A 16 7.73 8.81 20.29
C PRO A 16 7.35 9.57 19.00
N SER A 17 6.52 10.60 19.11
CA SER A 17 6.21 11.48 17.98
C SER A 17 7.50 12.10 17.42
N GLY A 18 7.62 12.23 16.11
CA GLY A 18 8.84 12.73 15.46
C GLY A 18 9.99 11.73 15.33
N ALA A 19 9.89 10.50 15.86
CA ALA A 19 10.94 9.48 15.73
C ALA A 19 11.15 8.92 14.30
N GLY A 20 10.49 9.48 13.29
CA GLY A 20 10.64 9.05 11.89
C GLY A 20 9.85 7.80 11.48
N LYS A 21 8.89 7.33 12.29
CA LYS A 21 8.07 6.14 11.97
C LYS A 21 7.34 6.28 10.64
N THR A 22 6.64 7.39 10.42
CA THR A 22 5.93 7.68 9.17
C THR A 22 6.91 7.83 8.02
N THR A 23 8.06 8.46 8.23
CA THR A 23 9.13 8.59 7.22
C THR A 23 9.66 7.22 6.80
N LEU A 24 9.92 6.33 7.74
CA LEU A 24 10.35 4.96 7.48
C LEU A 24 9.30 4.18 6.69
N LEU A 25 8.02 4.27 7.09
CA LEU A 25 6.93 3.61 6.37
C LEU A 25 6.75 4.14 4.95
N ASN A 26 6.91 5.45 4.74
CA ASN A 26 6.89 6.06 3.40
C ASN A 26 8.05 5.58 2.52
N LEU A 27 9.23 5.36 3.09
CA LEU A 27 10.38 4.82 2.37
C LEU A 27 10.13 3.35 1.99
N LEU A 28 9.73 2.53 2.97
CA LEU A 28 9.44 1.12 2.76
C LEU A 28 8.31 0.92 1.74
N SER A 29 7.28 1.77 1.76
CA SER A 29 6.18 1.74 0.79
C SER A 29 6.57 2.24 -0.61
N GLY A 30 7.71 2.89 -0.75
CA GLY A 30 8.14 3.50 -2.01
C GLY A 30 7.44 4.82 -2.32
N PHE A 31 6.74 5.41 -1.34
CA PHE A 31 6.21 6.76 -1.45
C PHE A 31 7.33 7.82 -1.50
N TYR A 32 8.43 7.57 -0.78
CA TYR A 32 9.71 8.22 -0.98
C TYR A 32 10.75 7.18 -1.40
N ASP A 33 11.44 7.41 -2.52
CA ASP A 33 12.47 6.48 -3.05
C ASP A 33 13.84 7.14 -3.20
N THR A 34 14.03 8.32 -2.62
CA THR A 34 15.29 9.07 -2.66
C THR A 34 15.69 9.54 -1.27
N GLY A 35 16.98 9.86 -1.09
CA GLY A 35 17.48 10.45 0.15
C GLY A 35 17.70 9.46 1.29
N TYR A 36 17.96 8.19 1.00
CA TYR A 36 18.34 7.19 1.99
C TYR A 36 19.58 6.41 1.55
N GLU A 37 20.31 5.92 2.54
CA GLU A 37 21.41 4.98 2.36
C GLU A 37 21.01 3.61 2.90
N GLY A 38 21.47 2.55 2.24
CA GLY A 38 21.13 1.17 2.56
C GLY A 38 20.29 0.49 1.49
N GLU A 39 19.79 -0.71 1.81
CA GLU A 39 19.08 -1.56 0.86
C GLU A 39 17.77 -2.07 1.48
N VAL A 40 16.71 -2.09 0.68
CA VAL A 40 15.45 -2.74 1.03
C VAL A 40 15.32 -3.99 0.17
N GLN A 41 15.09 -5.14 0.80
CA GLN A 41 14.92 -6.42 0.11
C GLN A 41 13.50 -6.96 0.28
N ILE A 42 12.98 -7.53 -0.80
CA ILE A 42 11.68 -8.22 -0.83
C ILE A 42 11.94 -9.65 -1.27
N ASN A 43 11.61 -10.63 -0.42
CA ASN A 43 11.84 -12.05 -0.66
C ASN A 43 13.31 -12.38 -1.06
N GLY A 44 14.29 -11.68 -0.46
CA GLY A 44 15.72 -11.90 -0.71
C GLY A 44 16.31 -11.19 -1.93
N TYR A 45 15.51 -10.40 -2.66
CA TYR A 45 15.97 -9.61 -3.80
C TYR A 45 15.90 -8.11 -3.50
N VAL A 46 16.85 -7.35 -4.05
CA VAL A 46 16.82 -5.87 -4.01
C VAL A 46 15.46 -5.40 -4.51
N ARG A 47 14.81 -4.52 -3.76
CA ARG A 47 13.49 -4.00 -4.10
C ARG A 47 13.53 -3.27 -5.45
N SER A 48 12.74 -3.76 -6.41
CA SER A 48 12.44 -3.02 -7.63
C SER A 48 11.18 -2.15 -7.42
N PRO A 49 11.25 -0.82 -7.59
CA PRO A 49 10.09 0.07 -7.40
C PRO A 49 8.88 -0.32 -8.28
N ARG A 50 9.14 -0.78 -9.52
CA ARG A 50 8.09 -1.17 -10.47
C ARG A 50 7.33 -2.44 -10.07
N LEU A 51 8.03 -3.41 -9.49
CA LEU A 51 7.42 -4.67 -9.05
C LEU A 51 6.77 -4.50 -7.68
N PHE A 52 7.41 -3.74 -6.81
CA PHE A 52 6.96 -3.54 -5.45
C PHE A 52 5.55 -2.92 -5.39
N THR A 53 5.26 -1.91 -6.21
CA THR A 53 3.94 -1.27 -6.28
C THR A 53 2.79 -2.22 -6.70
N LYS A 54 3.11 -3.34 -7.34
CA LYS A 54 2.13 -4.39 -7.70
C LYS A 54 1.92 -5.41 -6.59
N GLN A 55 2.89 -5.55 -5.67
CA GLN A 55 2.90 -6.57 -4.62
C GLN A 55 2.52 -6.02 -3.25
N SER A 56 2.66 -4.71 -3.04
CA SER A 56 2.36 -4.04 -1.78
C SER A 56 1.14 -3.11 -1.90
N CYS A 57 0.55 -2.84 -0.74
CA CYS A 57 -0.46 -1.80 -0.56
C CYS A 57 0.00 -0.91 0.58
N TYR A 58 -0.19 0.40 0.45
CA TYR A 58 0.16 1.37 1.47
C TYR A 58 -1.06 2.24 1.79
N VAL A 59 -1.41 2.29 3.06
CA VAL A 59 -2.50 3.11 3.59
C VAL A 59 -1.89 4.34 4.25
N MET A 60 -2.35 5.51 3.83
CA MET A 60 -1.86 6.78 4.34
C MET A 60 -2.39 7.05 5.74
N GLN A 61 -1.71 7.91 6.50
CA GLN A 61 -2.19 8.37 7.80
C GLN A 61 -3.49 9.18 7.71
N GLN A 62 -3.72 9.85 6.59
CA GLN A 62 -4.94 10.61 6.29
C GLN A 62 -5.57 10.07 5.02
N ASP A 63 -6.87 9.76 5.10
CA ASP A 63 -7.64 9.29 3.96
C ASP A 63 -7.92 10.44 2.98
N ARG A 64 -7.82 10.14 1.68
CA ARG A 64 -8.17 11.06 0.59
C ARG A 64 -9.36 10.51 -0.18
N LEU A 65 -10.54 10.57 0.44
CA LEU A 65 -11.80 10.16 -0.15
C LEU A 65 -12.62 11.38 -0.56
N SER A 66 -13.42 11.25 -1.61
CA SER A 66 -14.37 12.30 -1.98
C SER A 66 -15.54 12.30 -0.98
N PRO A 67 -15.90 13.44 -0.38
CA PRO A 67 -17.00 13.50 0.59
C PRO A 67 -18.38 13.32 -0.06
N THR A 68 -18.47 13.42 -1.39
CA THR A 68 -19.73 13.31 -2.13
C THR A 68 -20.05 11.90 -2.60
N LEU A 69 -19.12 10.95 -2.46
CA LEU A 69 -19.31 9.57 -2.91
C LEU A 69 -19.72 8.68 -1.76
N THR A 70 -20.64 7.76 -2.04
CA THR A 70 -20.91 6.62 -1.16
C THR A 70 -19.72 5.64 -1.18
N VAL A 71 -19.64 4.78 -0.16
CA VAL A 71 -18.62 3.72 -0.08
C VAL A 71 -18.64 2.84 -1.34
N GLN A 72 -19.83 2.47 -1.80
CA GLN A 72 -19.99 1.63 -2.98
C GLN A 72 -19.47 2.31 -4.25
N GLU A 73 -19.75 3.60 -4.43
CA GLU A 73 -19.26 4.37 -5.59
C GLU A 73 -17.74 4.52 -5.57
N ALA A 74 -17.16 4.87 -4.42
CA ALA A 74 -15.71 4.99 -4.27
C ALA A 74 -14.98 3.66 -4.55
N LEU A 75 -15.54 2.54 -4.06
CA LEU A 75 -15.00 1.21 -4.30
C LEU A 75 -15.17 0.78 -5.77
N THR A 76 -16.32 1.07 -6.38
CA THR A 76 -16.56 0.80 -7.81
C THR A 76 -15.55 1.52 -8.69
N MET A 77 -15.36 2.83 -8.45
CA MET A 77 -14.36 3.63 -9.14
C MET A 77 -12.94 3.06 -8.96
N SER A 78 -12.59 2.64 -7.75
CA SER A 78 -11.27 2.05 -7.46
C SER A 78 -11.04 0.74 -8.22
N VAL A 79 -12.06 -0.13 -8.30
CA VAL A 79 -12.00 -1.39 -9.04
C VAL A 79 -11.89 -1.13 -10.55
N GLU A 80 -12.67 -0.21 -11.09
CA GLU A 80 -12.62 0.13 -12.52
C GLU A 80 -11.25 0.65 -12.95
N LEU A 81 -10.64 1.53 -12.15
CA LEU A 81 -9.32 2.09 -12.44
C LEU A 81 -8.19 1.08 -12.25
N ARG A 82 -8.25 0.25 -11.20
CA ARG A 82 -7.16 -0.69 -10.86
C ARG A 82 -7.22 -1.97 -11.68
N MET A 83 -8.38 -2.32 -12.23
CA MET A 83 -8.63 -3.60 -12.92
C MET A 83 -9.35 -3.42 -14.25
N PRO A 84 -8.77 -2.71 -15.25
CA PRO A 84 -9.46 -2.37 -16.49
C PRO A 84 -9.89 -3.60 -17.29
N LEU A 85 -9.07 -4.67 -17.29
CA LEU A 85 -9.28 -5.88 -18.10
C LEU A 85 -10.28 -6.89 -17.52
N LEU A 86 -10.78 -6.68 -16.30
CA LEU A 86 -11.80 -7.55 -15.72
C LEU A 86 -13.18 -7.28 -16.34
N ASP A 87 -13.94 -8.35 -16.54
CA ASP A 87 -15.31 -8.29 -17.02
C ASP A 87 -16.24 -7.66 -15.96
N LYS A 88 -17.41 -7.19 -16.42
CA LYS A 88 -18.35 -6.45 -15.56
C LYS A 88 -18.87 -7.29 -14.39
N VAL A 89 -19.08 -8.59 -14.60
CA VAL A 89 -19.63 -9.48 -13.56
C VAL A 89 -18.59 -9.67 -12.45
N SER A 90 -17.35 -9.99 -12.81
CA SER A 90 -16.26 -10.12 -11.84
C SER A 90 -15.93 -8.80 -11.13
N LYS A 91 -16.05 -7.65 -11.79
CA LYS A 91 -15.88 -6.34 -11.14
C LYS A 91 -16.94 -6.11 -10.06
N MET A 92 -18.21 -6.37 -10.37
CA MET A 92 -19.30 -6.25 -9.40
C MET A 92 -19.13 -7.18 -8.20
N GLU A 93 -18.65 -8.40 -8.42
CA GLU A 93 -18.38 -9.36 -7.35
C GLU A 93 -17.28 -8.88 -6.40
N LYS A 94 -16.20 -8.29 -6.94
CA LYS A 94 -15.15 -7.68 -6.12
C LYS A 94 -15.64 -6.50 -5.30
N VAL A 95 -16.48 -5.64 -5.86
CA VAL A 95 -17.08 -4.52 -5.13
C VAL A 95 -17.95 -5.03 -3.97
N ARG A 96 -18.69 -6.13 -4.17
CA ARG A 96 -19.55 -6.71 -3.12
C ARG A 96 -18.77 -7.42 -2.01
N THR A 97 -17.65 -8.06 -2.34
CA THR A 97 -16.86 -8.86 -1.39
C THR A 97 -15.88 -8.01 -0.57
N THR A 98 -15.52 -6.82 -1.08
CA THR A 98 -14.57 -5.90 -0.41
C THR A 98 -15.28 -4.92 0.53
N ALA A 99 -16.62 -4.92 0.58
CA ALA A 99 -17.45 -4.08 1.44
C ALA A 99 -17.77 -4.74 2.78
#